data_AF-A0ABD0SAT9-F1
#
_entry.id   AF-A0ABD0SAT9-F1
#
_cell.length_a   1.000
_cell.length_b   1.000
_cell.length_c   1.000
_cell.angle_alpha   90.00
_cell.angle_beta   90.00
_cell.angle_gamma   90.00
#
_symmetry.space_group_name_H-M   'P 1'
#
loop_
_entity.id
_entity.type
_entity.pdbx_description
1 polymer ?
#
loop_
_entity_poly.entity_id
_entity_poly.type
_entity_poly.pdbx_seq_one_letter_code
_entity_poly.pdbx_strand_id
1 'polypeptide(L)'
;MSDEYFYGVTLSASHQSETWDPEAKAEYPRSNKLLIRQALLGPDAKPDELNVVQVETMSLQDSIKIPVAVLKAGETRHARLDIEFPDAPVTFTLIQGSGPVHLIGQHLLGALVEEFEDMEEMEEEMLDEEEGDDSQFKDEDDEEGEPKGKKAKMSNNAKGKAPSPKKNAKK
;
A
#
# COMPACT_ATOMS: atom_id res chain seq x y z
N MET A 1 -5.22 2.27 -20.57
CA MET A 1 -5.56 3.56 -19.96
C MET A 1 -6.15 3.23 -18.60
N SER A 2 -5.62 3.78 -17.51
CA SER A 2 -6.27 3.66 -16.21
C SER A 2 -7.49 4.57 -16.22
N ASP A 3 -8.68 4.01 -15.97
CA ASP A 3 -9.89 4.81 -15.85
C ASP A 3 -9.85 5.55 -14.50
N GLU A 4 -10.12 6.85 -14.51
CA GLU A 4 -10.10 7.70 -13.33
C GLU A 4 -11.48 8.32 -13.12
N TYR A 5 -12.00 8.17 -11.91
CA TYR A 5 -13.30 8.69 -11.51
C TYR A 5 -13.16 9.66 -10.35
N PHE A 6 -14.02 10.67 -10.31
CA PHE A 6 -14.11 11.54 -9.15
C PHE A 6 -14.62 10.74 -7.94
N TYR A 7 -13.96 10.90 -6.79
CA TYR A 7 -14.42 10.35 -5.53
C TYR A 7 -14.81 11.48 -4.59
N GLY A 8 -15.94 11.31 -3.91
CA GLY A 8 -16.41 12.27 -2.92
C GLY A 8 -17.30 11.62 -1.89
N VAL A 9 -17.08 11.95 -0.62
CA VAL A 9 -17.95 11.54 0.49
C VAL A 9 -18.17 12.71 1.43
N THR A 10 -19.35 12.76 2.03
CA THR A 10 -19.68 13.73 3.09
C THR A 10 -19.88 13.00 4.41
N LEU A 11 -19.08 13.34 5.41
CA LEU A 11 -19.24 12.87 6.78
C LEU A 11 -20.00 13.92 7.61
N SER A 12 -20.95 13.47 8.42
CA SER A 12 -21.78 14.33 9.26
C SER A 12 -22.24 13.57 10.51
N ALA A 13 -22.95 14.25 11.41
CA ALA A 13 -23.54 13.59 12.58
C ALA A 13 -24.51 12.43 12.23
N SER A 14 -25.18 12.49 11.08
CA SER A 14 -26.10 11.43 10.62
C SER A 14 -25.41 10.37 9.76
N HIS A 15 -24.24 10.68 9.21
CA HIS A 15 -23.42 9.77 8.40
C HIS A 15 -21.95 9.90 8.83
N GLN A 16 -21.63 9.33 9.99
CA GLN A 16 -20.32 9.56 10.61
C GLN A 16 -19.18 8.79 9.96
N SER A 17 -19.45 7.72 9.21
CA SER A 17 -18.43 6.85 8.68
C SER A 17 -18.77 6.37 7.27
N GLU A 18 -17.77 6.30 6.41
CA GLU A 18 -17.86 5.71 5.08
C GLU A 18 -16.66 4.81 4.83
N THR A 19 -16.90 3.64 4.24
CA THR A 19 -15.85 2.68 3.87
C THR A 19 -15.76 2.58 2.37
N TRP A 20 -14.57 2.88 1.84
CA TRP A 20 -14.20 2.56 0.48
C TRP A 20 -13.66 1.12 0.44
N ASP A 21 -14.45 0.25 -0.18
CA ASP A 21 -14.13 -1.16 -0.39
C ASP A 21 -14.75 -1.62 -1.73
N PRO A 22 -14.07 -1.33 -2.86
CA PRO A 22 -14.56 -1.70 -4.18
C PRO A 22 -14.49 -3.21 -4.45
N GLU A 23 -13.59 -3.94 -3.78
CA GLU A 23 -13.40 -5.39 -3.96
C GLU A 23 -14.58 -6.18 -3.38
N ALA A 24 -15.14 -5.74 -2.24
CA ALA A 24 -16.34 -6.35 -1.68
C ALA A 24 -17.58 -6.29 -2.60
N LYS A 25 -17.54 -5.51 -3.69
CA LYS A 25 -18.67 -5.28 -4.60
C LYS A 25 -18.35 -5.66 -6.06
N ALA A 26 -17.16 -6.18 -6.36
CA ALA A 26 -16.72 -6.39 -7.72
C ALA A 26 -17.07 -7.80 -8.24
N GLU A 27 -17.70 -7.87 -9.42
CA GLU A 27 -17.89 -9.13 -10.15
C GLU A 27 -16.60 -9.60 -10.86
N TYR A 28 -15.69 -8.66 -11.17
CA TYR A 28 -14.39 -8.94 -11.77
C TYR A 28 -13.30 -8.20 -11.02
N PRO A 29 -12.30 -8.90 -10.46
CA PRO A 29 -11.25 -8.26 -9.69
C PRO A 29 -10.42 -7.34 -10.59
N ARG A 30 -10.32 -6.08 -10.18
CA ARG A 30 -9.52 -5.05 -10.83
C ARG A 30 -8.67 -4.38 -9.76
N SER A 31 -7.45 -3.99 -10.11
CA SER A 31 -6.66 -3.15 -9.20
C SER A 31 -7.36 -1.81 -8.98
N ASN A 32 -7.49 -1.41 -7.72
CA ASN A 32 -8.16 -0.19 -7.31
C ASN A 32 -7.19 0.67 -6.50
N LYS A 33 -7.34 1.99 -6.57
CA LYS A 33 -6.58 2.90 -5.72
C LYS A 33 -7.41 4.15 -5.43
N LEU A 34 -7.36 4.61 -4.19
CA LEU A 34 -8.05 5.80 -3.74
C LEU A 34 -7.06 6.93 -3.45
N LEU A 35 -7.28 8.10 -4.03
CA LEU A 35 -6.54 9.31 -3.72
C LEU A 35 -7.47 10.29 -3.03
N ILE A 36 -7.15 10.69 -1.81
CA ILE A 36 -7.84 11.77 -1.11
C ILE A 36 -7.01 13.04 -1.22
N ARG A 37 -7.53 14.03 -1.95
CA ARG A 37 -6.85 15.29 -2.23
C ARG A 37 -7.10 16.31 -1.13
N GLN A 38 -8.34 16.43 -0.68
CA GLN A 38 -8.75 17.52 0.20
C GLN A 38 -9.87 17.11 1.14
N ALA A 39 -9.83 17.66 2.34
CA ALA A 39 -10.98 17.75 3.25
C ALA A 39 -11.50 19.20 3.28
N LEU A 40 -12.81 19.38 3.18
CA LEU A 40 -13.48 20.68 3.19
C LEU A 40 -14.60 20.67 4.22
N LEU A 41 -14.55 21.60 5.17
CA LEU A 41 -15.63 21.83 6.12
C LEU A 41 -16.74 22.61 5.42
N GLY A 42 -17.94 22.05 5.39
CA GLY A 42 -19.10 22.65 4.74
C GLY A 42 -19.54 23.97 5.38
N PRO A 43 -20.33 24.77 4.65
CA PRO A 43 -20.76 26.08 5.11
C PRO A 43 -21.68 26.01 6.34
N ASP A 44 -22.46 24.93 6.46
CA ASP A 44 -23.44 24.73 7.53
C ASP A 44 -22.82 24.17 8.82
N ALA A 45 -21.50 23.96 8.84
CA ALA A 45 -20.81 23.52 10.04
C ALA A 45 -20.92 24.56 11.16
N LYS A 46 -21.15 24.08 12.38
CA LYS A 46 -21.34 24.95 13.53
C LYS A 46 -20.11 25.83 13.78
N PRO A 47 -20.30 27.13 14.08
CA PRO A 47 -19.21 27.99 14.52
C PRO A 47 -18.52 27.41 15.75
N ASP A 48 -17.21 27.62 15.83
CA ASP A 48 -16.36 27.21 16.96
C ASP A 48 -16.34 25.70 17.30
N GLU A 49 -16.94 24.83 16.49
CA GLU A 49 -16.91 23.38 16.67
C GLU A 49 -15.70 22.75 15.94
N LEU A 50 -14.90 21.97 16.68
CA LEU A 50 -13.80 21.21 16.10
C LEU A 50 -14.35 19.96 15.41
N ASN A 51 -13.95 19.75 14.16
CA ASN A 51 -14.31 18.60 13.35
C ASN A 51 -13.04 17.79 13.03
N VAL A 52 -13.02 16.52 13.42
CA VAL A 52 -11.83 15.67 13.27
C VAL A 52 -12.19 14.45 12.44
N VAL A 53 -11.51 14.30 11.30
CA VAL A 53 -11.63 13.12 10.44
C VAL A 53 -10.46 12.20 10.72
N GLN A 54 -10.77 10.94 11.03
CA GLN A 54 -9.84 9.84 11.18
C GLN A 54 -9.94 8.91 9.98
N VAL A 55 -8.81 8.34 9.57
CA VAL A 55 -8.78 7.22 8.63
C VAL A 55 -8.40 5.93 9.38
N GLU A 56 -9.04 4.83 9.00
CA GLU A 56 -8.65 3.46 9.30
C GLU A 56 -8.24 2.76 7.99
N THR A 57 -7.03 2.19 7.97
CA THR A 57 -6.49 1.47 6.80
C THR A 57 -5.42 0.47 7.23
N MET A 58 -5.08 -0.48 6.36
CA MET A 58 -4.05 -1.48 6.60
C MET A 58 -2.65 -0.88 6.45
N SER A 59 -1.78 -1.13 7.42
CA SER A 59 -0.33 -0.89 7.30
C SER A 59 0.39 -2.17 6.93
N LEU A 60 1.73 -2.17 6.92
CA LEU A 60 2.52 -3.38 6.64
C LEU A 60 2.22 -4.57 7.58
N GLN A 61 1.75 -4.30 8.79
CA GLN A 61 1.56 -5.33 9.84
C GLN A 61 0.11 -5.40 10.31
N ASP A 62 -0.50 -4.26 10.63
CA ASP A 62 -1.81 -4.20 11.28
C ASP A 62 -2.66 -3.05 10.74
N SER A 63 -3.96 -3.05 11.10
CA SER A 63 -4.84 -1.89 10.88
C SER A 63 -4.42 -0.72 11.77
N ILE A 64 -4.34 0.47 11.18
CA ILE A 64 -4.01 1.72 11.87
C ILE A 64 -5.17 2.71 11.83
N LYS A 65 -5.32 3.49 12.91
CA LYS A 65 -6.31 4.56 13.06
C LYS A 65 -5.59 5.87 13.32
N ILE A 66 -5.71 6.84 12.42
CA ILE A 66 -5.01 8.13 12.56
C ILE A 66 -5.85 9.33 12.10
N PRO A 67 -5.91 10.43 12.87
CA PRO A 67 -6.51 11.68 12.40
C PRO A 67 -5.77 12.23 11.19
N VAL A 68 -6.51 12.54 10.12
CA VAL A 68 -5.95 13.10 8.88
C VAL A 68 -6.38 14.54 8.64
N ALA A 69 -7.49 14.99 9.22
CA ALA A 69 -7.92 16.38 9.14
C ALA A 69 -8.51 16.88 10.46
N VAL A 70 -8.17 18.11 10.82
CA VAL A 70 -8.74 18.85 11.95
C VAL A 70 -9.21 20.20 11.41
N LEU A 71 -10.51 20.43 11.42
CA LEU A 71 -11.17 21.57 10.77
C LEU A 71 -12.06 22.31 11.77
N LYS A 72 -12.17 23.63 11.62
CA LYS A 72 -13.03 24.47 12.46
C LYS A 72 -13.45 25.72 11.70
N ALA A 73 -14.75 26.02 11.72
CA ALA A 73 -15.29 27.19 11.06
C ALA A 73 -14.70 28.48 11.66
N GLY A 74 -14.19 29.37 10.79
CA GLY A 74 -13.52 30.61 11.21
C GLY A 74 -12.01 30.48 11.45
N GLU A 75 -11.46 29.27 11.47
CA GLU A 75 -10.03 29.01 11.68
C GLU A 75 -9.44 28.24 10.50
N THR A 76 -9.86 26.99 10.32
CA THR A 76 -9.37 26.09 9.27
C THR A 76 -10.54 25.42 8.59
N ARG A 77 -10.96 25.94 7.43
CA ARG A 77 -12.10 25.40 6.67
C ARG A 77 -11.72 24.31 5.68
N HIS A 78 -10.45 24.17 5.34
CA HIS A 78 -9.99 23.15 4.41
C HIS A 78 -8.60 22.66 4.79
N ALA A 79 -8.32 21.41 4.46
CA ALA A 79 -7.00 20.80 4.59
C ALA A 79 -6.68 20.06 3.29
N ARG A 80 -5.49 20.32 2.74
CA ARG A 80 -4.94 19.55 1.63
C ARG A 80 -4.29 18.30 2.22
N LEU A 81 -4.70 17.14 1.74
CA LEU A 81 -4.27 15.84 2.26
C LEU A 81 -3.26 15.18 1.32
N ASP A 82 -3.59 15.10 0.02
CA ASP A 82 -2.79 14.38 -0.99
C ASP A 82 -2.31 12.99 -0.49
N ILE A 83 -3.23 12.20 0.09
CA ILE A 83 -2.97 10.86 0.60
C ILE A 83 -3.44 9.83 -0.43
N GLU A 84 -2.63 8.81 -0.66
CA GLU A 84 -2.93 7.69 -1.54
C GLU A 84 -3.12 6.42 -0.72
N PHE A 85 -4.16 5.66 -1.07
CA PHE A 85 -4.47 4.36 -0.51
C PHE A 85 -4.48 3.33 -1.64
N PRO A 86 -3.40 2.52 -1.78
CA PRO A 86 -3.32 1.49 -2.80
C PRO A 86 -4.21 0.28 -2.49
N ASP A 87 -4.52 0.04 -1.21
CA ASP A 87 -5.23 -1.15 -0.75
C ASP A 87 -6.56 -0.78 -0.09
N ALA A 88 -7.57 -1.62 -0.32
CA ALA A 88 -8.84 -1.61 0.39
C ALA A 88 -8.80 -2.58 1.60
N PRO A 89 -9.70 -2.43 2.59
CA PRO A 89 -10.65 -1.33 2.77
C PRO A 89 -10.00 -0.09 3.40
N VAL A 90 -10.58 1.08 3.11
CA VAL A 90 -10.24 2.35 3.76
C VAL A 90 -11.51 2.93 4.37
N THR A 91 -11.51 3.18 5.68
CA THR A 91 -12.66 3.77 6.37
C THR A 91 -12.34 5.17 6.86
N PHE A 92 -13.18 6.14 6.49
CA PHE A 92 -13.11 7.50 7.02
C PHE A 92 -14.21 7.70 8.04
N THR A 93 -13.87 8.26 9.20
CA THR A 93 -14.82 8.51 10.28
C THR A 93 -14.66 9.92 10.84
N LEU A 94 -15.79 10.62 11.00
CA LEU A 94 -15.88 11.87 11.76
C LEU A 94 -15.97 11.54 13.24
N ILE A 95 -14.82 11.51 13.91
CA ILE A 95 -14.71 11.12 15.33
C ILE A 95 -15.03 12.27 16.30
N GLN A 96 -15.07 13.51 15.79
CA GLN A 96 -15.46 14.70 16.54
C GLN A 96 -16.12 15.71 15.61
N GLY A 97 -17.09 16.46 16.14
CA GLY A 97 -17.83 17.48 15.40
C GLY A 97 -19.08 16.92 14.71
N SER A 98 -19.94 17.81 14.23
CA SER A 98 -21.19 17.45 13.57
C SER A 98 -21.13 17.54 12.04
N GLY A 99 -20.01 18.04 11.51
CA GLY A 99 -19.81 18.26 10.08
C GLY A 99 -20.74 19.36 9.53
N PRO A 100 -21.07 19.33 8.22
CA PRO A 100 -20.59 18.35 7.25
C PRO A 100 -19.10 18.55 6.90
N VAL A 101 -18.35 17.46 6.75
CA VAL A 101 -16.98 17.46 6.20
C VAL A 101 -16.98 16.66 4.91
N HIS A 102 -16.58 17.30 3.81
CA HIS A 102 -16.46 16.68 2.49
C HIS A 102 -15.02 16.22 2.26
N LEU A 103 -14.83 14.93 2.00
CA LEU A 103 -13.57 14.40 1.48
C LEU A 103 -13.69 14.30 -0.04
N ILE A 104 -12.70 14.85 -0.73
CA ILE A 104 -12.68 14.99 -2.19
C ILE A 104 -11.42 14.34 -2.73
N GLY A 105 -11.58 13.55 -3.78
CA GLY A 105 -10.54 12.66 -4.27
C GLY A 105 -10.79 12.10 -5.65
N GLN A 106 -10.04 11.05 -5.96
CA GLN A 106 -10.11 10.30 -7.21
C GLN A 106 -10.06 8.80 -6.89
N HIS A 107 -10.89 8.03 -7.57
CA HIS A 107 -10.82 6.57 -7.58
C HIS A 107 -10.21 6.15 -8.92
N LEU A 108 -9.01 5.57 -8.84
CA LEU A 108 -8.29 5.04 -9.98
C LEU A 108 -8.57 3.55 -10.14
N LEU A 109 -8.92 3.16 -11.37
CA LEU A 109 -9.04 1.78 -11.79
C LEU A 109 -7.80 1.41 -12.61
N GLY A 110 -7.13 0.33 -12.23
CA GLY A 110 -6.02 -0.25 -12.97
C GLY A 110 -6.46 -1.38 -13.89
N ALA A 111 -5.52 -2.27 -14.22
CA ALA A 111 -5.81 -3.44 -15.04
C ALA A 111 -6.70 -4.44 -14.29
N LEU A 112 -7.42 -5.27 -15.06
CA LEU A 112 -8.03 -6.49 -14.53
C LEU A 112 -6.91 -7.31 -13.89
N VAL A 113 -7.18 -7.84 -12.71
CA VAL A 113 -6.27 -8.79 -12.08
C VAL A 113 -6.52 -10.10 -12.81
N GLU A 114 -5.63 -10.47 -13.73
CA GLU A 114 -5.63 -11.83 -14.26
C GLU A 114 -5.29 -12.73 -13.07
N GLU A 115 -6.29 -13.45 -12.57
CA GLU A 115 -6.02 -14.60 -11.72
C GLU A 115 -5.11 -15.51 -12.57
N PHE A 116 -3.94 -15.84 -12.04
CA PHE A 116 -3.02 -16.77 -12.68
C PHE A 116 -3.69 -18.15 -12.70
N GLU A 117 -4.62 -18.39 -13.64
CA GLU A 117 -5.20 -19.70 -13.93
C GLU A 117 -4.23 -20.63 -14.69
N ASP A 118 -2.98 -20.21 -14.89
CA ASP A 118 -2.05 -20.84 -15.83
C ASP A 118 -0.84 -21.52 -15.16
N MET A 119 -1.01 -22.02 -13.93
CA MET A 119 0.01 -22.87 -13.27
C MET A 119 -0.38 -24.35 -13.18
N GLU A 120 -1.52 -24.76 -13.74
CA GLU A 120 -1.87 -26.18 -13.88
C GLU A 120 -1.58 -26.74 -15.28
N GLU A 121 -1.54 -25.92 -16.34
CA GLU A 121 -1.29 -26.39 -17.72
C GLU A 121 0.21 -26.57 -18.05
N MET A 122 1.12 -26.01 -17.24
CA MET A 122 2.57 -26.18 -17.41
C MET A 122 3.17 -27.45 -16.76
N GLU A 123 2.39 -28.21 -15.97
CA GLU A 123 2.89 -29.44 -15.33
C GLU A 123 2.67 -30.69 -16.21
N GLU A 124 1.73 -30.64 -17.17
CA GLU A 124 1.46 -31.78 -18.09
C GLU A 124 2.48 -31.92 -19.24
N GLU A 125 3.19 -30.85 -19.65
CA GLU A 125 4.18 -30.93 -20.73
C GLU A 125 5.56 -31.48 -20.29
N MET A 126 5.80 -31.68 -18.98
CA MET A 126 7.10 -32.13 -18.45
C MET A 126 7.15 -33.65 -18.15
N LEU A 127 6.09 -34.42 -18.45
CA LEU A 127 5.98 -35.84 -18.13
C LEU A 127 6.15 -36.80 -19.32
N ASP A 128 6.40 -36.31 -20.54
CA ASP A 128 6.45 -37.14 -21.77
C ASP A 128 7.86 -37.36 -22.36
N GLU A 129 8.94 -37.07 -21.63
CA GLU A 129 10.32 -37.24 -22.13
C GLU A 129 11.21 -38.26 -21.37
N GLU A 130 10.67 -39.13 -20.52
CA GLU A 130 11.44 -40.23 -19.87
C GLU A 130 10.92 -41.64 -20.23
N GLU A 131 10.94 -42.04 -21.50
CA GLU A 131 11.10 -43.47 -21.86
C GLU A 131 11.93 -43.62 -23.14
N GLY A 132 13.26 -43.60 -22.98
CA GLY A 132 14.23 -43.82 -24.05
C GLY A 132 15.47 -44.56 -23.54
N ASP A 133 15.33 -45.88 -23.41
CA ASP A 133 16.34 -46.92 -23.69
C ASP A 133 17.81 -46.49 -23.84
N ASP A 134 18.67 -46.83 -22.89
CA ASP A 134 19.86 -47.66 -23.20
C ASP A 134 20.55 -48.13 -21.91
N SER A 135 20.43 -49.43 -21.62
CA SER A 135 21.22 -50.11 -20.59
C SER A 135 22.18 -51.08 -21.27
N GLN A 136 23.40 -50.62 -21.55
CA GLN A 136 24.53 -51.53 -21.73
C GLN A 136 25.85 -50.92 -21.24
N PHE A 137 26.25 -51.38 -20.05
CA PHE A 137 27.59 -51.37 -19.50
C PHE A 137 28.65 -51.74 -20.54
N LYS A 138 29.73 -50.97 -20.64
CA LYS A 138 31.12 -51.47 -20.67
C LYS A 138 32.08 -50.46 -20.04
N ASP A 139 32.93 -51.02 -19.18
CA ASP A 139 33.93 -50.42 -18.32
C ASP A 139 35.19 -49.90 -19.04
N GLU A 140 36.01 -49.27 -18.21
CA GLU A 140 37.48 -49.14 -18.23
C GLU A 140 38.09 -47.78 -18.62
N ASP A 141 38.56 -47.12 -17.55
CA ASP A 141 39.94 -46.66 -17.33
C ASP A 141 40.43 -45.35 -17.98
N ASP A 142 40.60 -44.36 -17.10
CA ASP A 142 41.91 -43.91 -16.57
C ASP A 142 42.21 -42.40 -16.65
N GLU A 143 42.92 -41.98 -15.59
CA GLU A 143 43.79 -40.82 -15.43
C GLU A 143 43.24 -39.38 -15.35
N GLU A 144 43.31 -38.90 -14.10
CA GLU A 144 44.01 -37.69 -13.64
C GLU A 144 43.74 -36.32 -14.29
N GLY A 145 43.25 -35.39 -13.47
CA GLY A 145 43.40 -33.95 -13.74
C GLY A 145 42.57 -33.00 -12.88
N GLU A 146 42.81 -32.93 -11.57
CA GLU A 146 42.57 -31.68 -10.80
C GLU A 146 43.78 -30.73 -11.04
N PRO A 147 43.68 -29.37 -10.95
CA PRO A 147 42.96 -28.69 -9.87
C PRO A 147 42.33 -27.29 -10.15
N LYS A 148 41.34 -26.97 -9.30
CA LYS A 148 41.11 -25.70 -8.56
C LYS A 148 41.40 -24.33 -9.21
N GLY A 149 40.35 -23.49 -9.23
CA GLY A 149 40.44 -22.03 -9.46
C GLY A 149 39.41 -21.17 -8.72
N LYS A 150 39.53 -21.09 -7.38
CA LYS A 150 39.22 -19.96 -6.47
C LYS A 150 37.83 -19.29 -6.43
N LYS A 151 37.17 -19.49 -5.27
CA LYS A 151 36.30 -18.52 -4.56
C LYS A 151 37.12 -17.34 -3.99
N ALA A 152 36.54 -16.14 -3.92
CA ALA A 152 36.57 -15.20 -2.77
C ALA A 152 35.77 -13.94 -3.16
N LYS A 153 34.59 -13.63 -2.61
CA LYS A 153 34.24 -13.12 -1.25
C LYS A 153 34.95 -11.83 -0.80
N MET A 154 34.10 -10.82 -0.62
CA MET A 154 34.00 -9.87 0.51
C MET A 154 35.09 -8.82 0.74
N SER A 155 34.64 -7.59 0.97
CA SER A 155 35.18 -6.72 2.02
C SER A 155 34.10 -5.77 2.54
N ASN A 156 33.65 -6.04 3.76
CA ASN A 156 33.13 -5.07 4.72
C ASN A 156 34.27 -4.15 5.19
N ASN A 157 33.96 -2.89 5.55
CA ASN A 157 34.37 -2.25 6.81
C ASN A 157 33.70 -0.86 6.89
N ALA A 158 32.75 -0.56 7.77
CA ALA A 158 32.82 -0.36 9.23
C ALA A 158 33.41 0.99 9.70
N LYS A 159 32.60 1.64 10.56
CA LYS A 159 32.92 2.41 11.77
C LYS A 159 33.43 3.86 11.65
N GLY A 160 32.73 4.73 12.38
CA GLY A 160 33.33 5.89 13.06
C GLY A 160 32.31 6.94 13.51
N LYS A 161 31.67 6.77 14.67
CA LYS A 161 31.87 7.58 15.90
C LYS A 161 31.23 8.98 15.91
N ALA A 162 30.16 9.12 16.70
CA ALA A 162 29.83 10.35 17.44
C ALA A 162 30.77 10.50 18.66
N PRO A 163 30.97 11.71 19.25
CA PRO A 163 30.02 12.20 20.26
C PRO A 163 29.83 13.76 20.37
N SER A 164 28.59 14.14 20.70
CA SER A 164 28.15 15.10 21.76
C SER A 164 28.53 16.61 21.80
N PRO A 165 27.69 17.46 22.44
CA PRO A 165 27.49 18.88 22.11
C PRO A 165 28.19 19.88 23.05
N LYS A 166 28.43 21.11 22.57
CA LYS A 166 28.85 22.25 23.40
C LYS A 166 27.73 23.27 23.58
N LYS A 167 27.36 23.46 24.85
CA LYS A 167 26.68 24.65 25.40
C LYS A 167 27.46 25.93 25.05
N ASN A 168 26.75 27.01 24.77
CA ASN A 168 27.18 28.32 25.29
C ASN A 168 25.96 29.17 25.66
N ALA A 169 26.00 29.64 26.90
CA ALA A 169 25.15 30.67 27.48
C ALA A 169 25.97 31.96 27.62
N LYS A 170 25.27 33.08 27.84
CA LYS A 170 25.69 34.46 28.14
C LYS A 170 25.50 35.40 26.95
N LYS A 171 25.02 36.63 27.12
CA LYS A 171 24.46 37.38 28.26
C LYS A 171 23.86 38.63 27.64
#